data_AF-A0AAD7NRE5-F1
#
_entry.id   AF-A0AAD7NRE5-F1
#
_cell.length_a   1.000
_cell.length_b   1.000
_cell.length_c   1.000
_cell.angle_alpha   90.00
_cell.angle_beta   90.00
_cell.angle_gamma   90.00
#
_symmetry.space_group_name_H-M   'P 1'
#
loop_
_entity.id
_entity.type
_entity.pdbx_description
1 polymer ?
#
loop_
_entity_poly.entity_id
_entity_poly.type
_entity_poly.pdbx_seq_one_letter_code
_entity_poly.pdbx_strand_id
1 'polypeptide(L)'
;MLQTPIHLLDLPPEILILVLSHLDLPTLTSCLATNRRVKSIIDGSTLLQYRLAAQAACVEDNPWNETNSAQKLFALQKRQSYYTKPVPSAIRTMDLDHFNFDVYALSGGIFAGAEVYSGFLAWCSLETDVCVFQRLEFHGYIQDLALAVPEENLLAIVLTSESLLQSGGSAGAVKLRFYEMSTQAAHRMARQAVIEISMTDHLISDCAIDICDSKIALSVHCVYGKTRLLIYDWRDGSLLLDLSREYSTATFLSPDVISLAQRLTGTLELWNIHDQQSVPDGIVACPRIFLQLPQLAKSGSYTIHAVESNRKGQGSLASQEPFHSSFTDSILVFLVWVVFNDGTDVQMFLILPRRALLQLLPPAEEYQKELPWREWGPPIATWLHKNAGDTWPPITCGQRCAFAYPGPGRMRLLDFNPYTHRKVARTQRDAAGKEPRICSVSGEVFKMVPGISLGIFDEEVSSHMGCVVADFEFPTENGYNGVLLDENWIVGVKESDLDGKVSFDVWHLE
;
A
#
# COMPACT_ATOMS: atom_id res chain seq x y z
N MET A 1 14.88 -59.48 11.81
CA MET A 1 15.21 -58.23 12.54
C MET A 1 14.01 -57.31 12.41
N LEU A 2 13.32 -57.01 13.50
CA LEU A 2 12.24 -56.02 13.49
C LEU A 2 12.92 -54.64 13.39
N GLN A 3 12.65 -53.89 12.33
CA GLN A 3 13.09 -52.49 12.24
C GLN A 3 12.43 -51.74 13.39
N THR A 4 13.22 -51.22 14.33
CA THR A 4 12.75 -50.24 15.30
C THR A 4 12.22 -49.03 14.54
N PRO A 5 10.99 -48.57 14.81
CA PRO A 5 10.45 -47.41 14.15
C PRO A 5 11.36 -46.20 14.40
N ILE A 6 11.76 -45.52 13.33
CA ILE A 6 12.53 -44.27 13.44
C ILE A 6 11.55 -43.20 13.89
N HIS A 7 11.79 -42.59 15.05
CA HIS A 7 10.99 -41.46 15.51
C HIS A 7 11.52 -40.16 14.89
N LEU A 8 10.64 -39.18 14.67
CA LEU A 8 11.02 -37.87 14.11
C LEU A 8 12.17 -37.23 14.90
N LEU A 9 12.13 -37.34 16.23
CA LEU A 9 13.16 -36.78 17.11
C LEU A 9 14.46 -37.57 17.08
N ASP A 10 14.54 -38.73 16.44
CA ASP A 10 15.81 -39.46 16.26
C ASP A 10 16.66 -38.87 15.13
N LEU A 11 16.07 -37.97 14.32
CA LEU A 11 16.80 -37.27 13.26
C LEU A 11 17.86 -36.31 13.82
N PRO A 12 18.96 -36.08 13.08
CA PRO A 12 19.94 -35.05 13.40
C PRO A 12 19.30 -33.65 13.51
N PRO A 13 19.80 -32.77 14.40
CA PRO A 13 19.27 -31.42 14.56
C PRO A 13 19.18 -30.62 13.26
N GLU A 14 20.12 -30.81 12.33
CA GLU A 14 20.18 -30.12 11.04
C GLU A 14 18.98 -30.48 10.16
N ILE A 15 18.59 -31.76 10.15
CA ILE A 15 17.42 -32.24 9.41
C ILE A 15 16.14 -31.72 10.07
N LEU A 16 16.10 -31.71 11.41
CA LEU A 16 14.97 -31.11 12.13
C LEU A 16 14.84 -29.62 11.84
N ILE A 17 15.95 -28.88 11.78
CA ILE A 17 15.96 -27.46 11.41
C ILE A 17 15.40 -27.28 10.00
N LEU A 18 15.84 -28.08 9.03
CA LEU A 18 15.33 -28.01 7.67
C LEU A 18 13.82 -28.29 7.61
N VAL A 19 13.35 -29.36 8.25
CA VAL A 19 11.92 -29.70 8.32
C VAL A 19 11.11 -28.57 8.96
N LEU A 20 11.55 -28.07 10.12
CA LEU A 20 10.88 -26.98 10.83
C LEU A 20 10.90 -25.70 10.00
N SER A 21 11.92 -25.45 9.19
CA SER A 21 12.00 -24.25 8.36
C SER A 21 10.87 -24.16 7.32
N HIS A 22 10.30 -25.29 6.89
CA HIS A 22 9.19 -25.31 5.93
C HIS A 22 7.81 -25.10 6.57
N LEU A 23 7.73 -25.01 7.90
CA LEU A 23 6.47 -24.82 8.62
C LEU A 23 6.07 -23.34 8.68
N ASP A 24 4.76 -23.09 8.77
CA ASP A 24 4.20 -21.76 8.98
C ASP A 24 4.29 -21.33 10.45
N LEU A 25 4.04 -20.04 10.72
CA LEU A 25 4.16 -19.45 12.04
C LEU A 25 3.23 -20.12 13.07
N PRO A 26 1.94 -20.39 12.76
CA PRO A 26 1.07 -21.12 13.67
C PRO A 26 1.64 -22.50 14.03
N THR A 27 2.06 -23.29 13.04
CA THR A 27 2.56 -24.66 13.29
C THR A 27 3.87 -24.63 14.07
N LEU A 28 4.80 -23.71 13.74
CA LEU A 28 6.03 -23.53 14.50
C LEU A 28 5.77 -23.11 15.95
N THR A 29 4.80 -22.22 16.16
CA THR A 29 4.41 -21.79 17.52
C THR A 29 3.80 -22.96 18.31
N SER A 30 3.02 -23.83 17.67
CA SER A 30 2.53 -25.07 18.28
C SER A 30 3.68 -26.04 18.59
N CYS A 31 4.69 -26.17 17.73
CA CYS A 31 5.89 -26.97 17.99
C CYS A 31 6.65 -26.48 19.23
N LEU A 32 6.79 -25.15 19.41
CA LEU A 32 7.41 -24.55 20.60
C LEU A 32 6.70 -24.92 21.91
N ALA A 33 5.38 -25.10 21.87
CA ALA A 33 4.56 -25.42 23.04
C ALA A 33 4.50 -26.92 23.39
N THR A 34 4.86 -27.81 22.46
CA THR A 34 4.59 -29.26 22.60
C THR A 34 5.78 -30.08 23.06
N ASN A 35 7.03 -29.69 22.75
CA ASN A 35 8.20 -30.51 23.06
C ASN A 35 9.44 -29.68 23.42
N ARG A 36 10.09 -29.99 24.55
CA ARG A 36 11.28 -29.25 25.04
C ARG A 36 12.50 -29.38 24.11
N ARG A 37 12.70 -30.54 23.47
CA ARG A 37 13.80 -30.74 22.51
C ARG A 37 13.56 -29.94 21.24
N VAL A 38 12.35 -29.96 20.70
CA VAL A 38 11.97 -29.14 19.54
C VAL A 38 12.13 -27.65 19.88
N LYS A 39 11.65 -27.22 21.04
CA LYS A 39 11.88 -25.86 21.55
C LYS A 39 13.36 -25.51 21.61
N SER A 40 14.20 -26.40 22.16
CA SER A 40 15.65 -26.19 22.23
C SER A 40 16.30 -26.08 20.84
N ILE A 41 15.80 -26.80 19.84
CA ILE A 41 16.29 -26.72 18.45
C ILE A 41 15.89 -25.38 17.83
N ILE A 42 14.63 -24.95 18.00
CA ILE A 42 14.14 -23.67 17.50
C ILE A 42 14.90 -22.51 18.18
N ASP A 43 15.03 -22.54 19.50
CA ASP A 43 15.76 -21.52 20.27
C ASP A 43 17.26 -21.53 19.97
N GLY A 44 17.84 -22.67 19.59
CA GLY A 44 19.26 -22.78 19.25
C GLY A 44 19.60 -22.43 17.79
N SER A 45 18.59 -22.33 16.92
CA SER A 45 18.78 -22.10 15.48
C SER A 45 18.44 -20.65 15.11
N THR A 46 19.45 -19.86 14.76
CA THR A 46 19.27 -18.48 14.28
C THR A 46 18.42 -18.42 13.00
N LEU A 47 18.50 -19.43 12.13
CA LEU A 47 17.64 -19.57 10.96
C LEU A 47 16.16 -19.66 11.34
N LEU A 48 15.81 -20.53 12.29
CA LEU A 48 14.42 -20.69 12.73
C LEU A 48 13.92 -19.46 13.48
N GLN A 49 14.77 -18.85 14.32
CA GLN A 49 14.45 -17.59 14.99
C GLN A 49 14.19 -16.46 13.98
N TYR A 50 15.03 -16.34 12.94
CA TYR A 50 14.84 -15.37 11.87
C TYR A 50 13.52 -15.60 11.13
N ARG A 51 13.22 -16.83 10.72
CA ARG A 51 11.97 -17.15 10.02
C ARG A 51 10.73 -16.84 10.86
N LEU A 52 10.76 -17.19 12.16
CA LEU A 52 9.71 -16.83 13.11
C LEU A 52 9.51 -15.31 13.18
N ALA A 53 10.61 -14.56 13.32
CA ALA A 53 10.56 -13.11 13.39
C ALA A 53 10.06 -12.49 12.07
N ALA A 54 10.52 -12.99 10.92
CA ALA A 54 10.12 -12.51 9.59
C ALA A 54 8.63 -12.72 9.34
N GLN A 55 8.11 -13.93 9.59
CA GLN A 55 6.68 -14.22 9.46
C GLN A 55 5.84 -13.41 10.47
N ALA A 56 6.33 -13.23 11.70
CA ALA A 56 5.64 -12.41 12.70
C ALA A 56 5.62 -10.92 12.31
N ALA A 57 6.64 -10.43 11.61
CA ALA A 57 6.72 -9.07 11.11
C ALA A 57 6.06 -8.87 9.74
N CYS A 58 5.47 -9.92 9.15
CA CYS A 58 4.87 -9.92 7.82
C CYS A 58 5.85 -9.49 6.71
N VAL A 59 7.09 -9.99 6.77
CA VAL A 59 8.15 -9.67 5.81
C VAL A 59 8.68 -10.93 5.14
N GLU A 60 9.13 -10.74 3.90
CA GLU A 60 9.71 -11.77 3.05
C GLU A 60 11.24 -11.66 3.09
N ASP A 61 11.90 -12.82 3.11
CA ASP A 61 13.36 -12.88 3.02
C ASP A 61 13.81 -12.44 1.62
N ASN A 62 14.88 -11.65 1.56
CA ASN A 62 15.54 -11.35 0.29
C ASN A 62 16.60 -12.44 0.01
N PRO A 63 16.39 -13.34 -0.97
CA PRO A 63 17.33 -14.40 -1.30
C PRO A 63 18.61 -13.88 -1.99
N TRP A 64 18.61 -12.66 -2.51
CA TRP A 64 19.76 -12.02 -3.15
C TRP A 64 20.67 -11.32 -2.15
N ASN A 65 20.19 -11.09 -0.93
CA ASN A 65 21.02 -10.57 0.14
C ASN A 65 21.82 -11.71 0.79
N GLU A 66 23.16 -11.61 0.73
CA GLU A 66 24.10 -12.62 1.23
C GLU A 66 24.30 -12.61 2.77
N THR A 67 23.63 -11.71 3.51
CA THR A 67 23.80 -11.67 4.96
C THR A 67 23.23 -12.91 5.62
N ASN A 68 23.90 -13.39 6.66
CA ASN A 68 23.47 -14.61 7.35
C ASN A 68 22.22 -14.35 8.21
N SER A 69 21.50 -15.42 8.58
CA SER A 69 20.24 -15.30 9.35
C SER A 69 20.38 -14.57 10.68
N ALA A 70 21.57 -14.57 11.31
CA ALA A 70 21.78 -13.82 12.56
C ALA A 70 21.82 -12.31 12.31
N GLN A 71 22.48 -11.87 11.23
CA GLN A 71 22.48 -10.47 10.79
C GLN A 71 21.08 -10.03 10.36
N LYS A 72 20.38 -10.84 9.55
CA LYS A 72 19.00 -10.58 9.14
C LYS A 72 18.06 -10.47 10.34
N LEU A 73 18.19 -11.36 11.33
CA LEU A 73 17.40 -11.30 12.57
C LEU A 73 17.68 -10.02 13.36
N PHE A 74 18.95 -9.64 13.50
CA PHE A 74 19.32 -8.40 14.19
C PHE A 74 18.73 -7.17 13.49
N ALA A 75 18.91 -7.05 12.18
CA ALA A 75 18.35 -5.96 11.38
C ALA A 75 16.82 -5.89 11.51
N LEU A 76 16.14 -7.05 11.46
CA LEU A 76 14.69 -7.11 11.61
C LEU A 76 14.23 -6.65 12.99
N GLN A 77 14.89 -7.12 14.06
CA GLN A 77 14.58 -6.72 15.42
C GLN A 77 14.79 -5.22 15.64
N LYS A 78 15.88 -4.68 15.06
CA LYS A 78 16.19 -3.24 15.06
C LYS A 78 15.05 -2.46 14.41
N ARG A 79 14.66 -2.81 13.18
CA ARG A 79 13.55 -2.18 12.45
C ARG A 79 12.22 -2.26 13.22
N GLN A 80 11.88 -3.42 13.77
CA GLN A 80 10.67 -3.58 14.57
C GLN A 80 10.67 -2.73 15.84
N SER A 81 11.84 -2.49 16.45
CA SER A 81 11.94 -1.62 17.62
C SER A 81 11.64 -0.16 17.28
N TYR A 82 12.02 0.31 16.09
CA TYR A 82 11.75 1.68 15.65
C TYR A 82 10.27 2.00 15.53
N TYR A 83 9.45 1.09 15.02
CA TYR A 83 8.00 1.35 14.96
C TYR A 83 7.34 1.43 16.33
N THR A 84 7.96 0.85 17.36
CA THR A 84 7.46 0.94 18.75
C THR A 84 7.98 2.16 19.50
N LYS A 85 9.19 2.62 19.16
CA LYS A 85 9.89 3.72 19.82
C LYS A 85 10.83 4.38 18.81
N PRO A 86 10.32 5.20 17.88
CA PRO A 86 11.19 5.88 16.96
C PRO A 86 12.03 6.87 17.76
N VAL A 87 13.34 6.71 17.68
CA VAL A 87 14.29 7.71 18.15
C VAL A 87 14.82 8.35 16.88
N PRO A 88 14.54 9.65 16.64
CA PRO A 88 15.10 10.35 15.49
C PRO A 88 16.63 10.22 15.53
N SER A 89 17.20 9.52 14.55
CA SER A 89 18.66 9.38 14.41
C SER A 89 19.28 10.66 13.88
N ALA A 90 18.62 11.29 12.89
CA ALA A 90 18.88 12.64 12.40
C ALA A 90 17.61 13.15 11.69
N ILE A 91 17.41 14.48 11.67
CA ILE A 91 16.41 15.14 10.83
C ILE A 91 17.18 15.85 9.72
N ARG A 92 16.84 15.54 8.47
CA ARG A 92 17.28 16.31 7.31
C ARG A 92 16.10 17.09 6.80
N THR A 93 16.25 18.41 6.68
CA THR A 93 15.27 19.30 6.05
C THR A 93 15.70 19.58 4.63
N MET A 94 14.81 19.35 3.66
CA MET A 94 15.10 19.49 2.24
C MET A 94 14.16 20.52 1.64
N ASP A 95 14.68 21.66 1.21
CA ASP A 95 13.83 22.75 0.67
C ASP A 95 13.69 22.64 -0.85
N LEU A 96 12.46 22.77 -1.31
CA LEU A 96 12.14 22.98 -2.71
C LEU A 96 11.49 24.33 -2.91
N ASP A 97 12.20 25.20 -3.63
CA ASP A 97 11.68 26.52 -3.99
C ASP A 97 10.57 26.37 -5.05
N HIS A 98 9.37 26.82 -4.70
CA HIS A 98 8.23 27.00 -5.61
C HIS A 98 7.82 25.73 -6.39
N PHE A 99 7.74 24.59 -5.71
CA PHE A 99 7.27 23.34 -6.32
C PHE A 99 6.03 22.84 -5.56
N ASN A 100 4.89 22.73 -6.24
CA ASN A 100 3.71 22.11 -5.66
C ASN A 100 3.64 20.64 -6.10
N PHE A 101 3.32 19.75 -5.18
CA PHE A 101 3.25 18.31 -5.46
C PHE A 101 1.80 17.86 -5.44
N ASP A 102 1.18 17.84 -6.61
CA ASP A 102 -0.17 17.30 -6.75
C ASP A 102 -0.14 15.77 -6.86
N VAL A 103 0.93 15.21 -7.45
CA VAL A 103 1.22 13.78 -7.50
C VAL A 103 2.62 13.50 -6.98
N TYR A 104 2.76 12.40 -6.26
CA TYR A 104 4.01 12.02 -5.62
C TYR A 104 4.04 10.52 -5.42
N ALA A 105 5.25 10.02 -5.21
CA ALA A 105 5.53 8.64 -4.85
C ALA A 105 6.77 8.53 -3.98
N LEU A 106 6.80 7.51 -3.13
CA LEU A 106 7.95 7.14 -2.34
C LEU A 106 8.20 5.65 -2.53
N SER A 107 9.39 5.23 -2.94
CA SER A 107 9.71 3.80 -3.02
C SER A 107 11.20 3.56 -2.98
N GLY A 108 11.65 2.68 -2.08
CA GLY A 108 13.05 2.30 -2.00
C GLY A 108 13.98 3.47 -1.68
N GLY A 109 13.57 4.36 -0.77
CA GLY A 109 14.32 5.56 -0.44
C GLY A 109 14.38 6.60 -1.57
N ILE A 110 13.57 6.47 -2.63
CA ILE A 110 13.42 7.49 -3.67
C ILE A 110 12.08 8.19 -3.49
N PHE A 111 12.12 9.50 -3.26
CA PHE A 111 10.94 10.35 -3.35
C PHE A 111 10.89 10.98 -4.74
N ALA A 112 9.74 10.92 -5.40
CA ALA A 112 9.46 11.60 -6.64
C ALA A 112 8.13 12.33 -6.54
N GLY A 113 8.01 13.46 -7.22
CA GLY A 113 6.74 14.15 -7.34
C GLY A 113 6.71 15.14 -8.49
N ALA A 114 5.50 15.50 -8.89
CA ALA A 114 5.23 16.41 -9.98
C ALA A 114 4.01 17.28 -9.66
N GLU A 115 4.00 18.47 -10.25
CA GLU A 115 2.79 19.30 -10.34
C GLU A 115 1.94 18.77 -11.50
N VAL A 116 0.64 18.56 -11.28
CA VAL A 116 -0.26 18.09 -12.34
C VAL A 116 -0.38 19.21 -13.38
N TYR A 117 -0.45 18.84 -14.65
CA TYR A 117 -0.41 19.82 -15.75
C TYR A 117 0.93 20.58 -15.86
N SER A 118 1.97 20.10 -15.20
CA SER A 118 3.34 20.45 -15.53
C SER A 118 3.98 19.35 -16.39
N GLY A 119 5.01 19.73 -17.15
CA GLY A 119 5.91 18.79 -17.81
C GLY A 119 7.10 18.43 -16.92
N PHE A 120 7.05 18.65 -15.60
CA PHE A 120 8.21 18.59 -14.73
C PHE A 120 8.02 17.60 -13.57
N LEU A 121 9.00 16.71 -13.41
CA LEU A 121 9.09 15.81 -12.27
C LEU A 121 10.37 16.13 -11.50
N ALA A 122 10.24 16.29 -10.18
CA ALA A 122 11.35 16.40 -9.26
C ALA A 122 11.50 15.10 -8.47
N TRP A 123 12.73 14.64 -8.26
CA TRP A 123 12.96 13.46 -7.42
C TRP A 123 14.30 13.56 -6.67
N CYS A 124 14.43 12.86 -5.55
CA CYS A 124 15.72 12.67 -4.90
C CYS A 124 15.84 11.33 -4.17
N SER A 125 17.09 10.93 -3.92
CA SER A 125 17.38 9.81 -3.03
C SER A 125 17.48 10.30 -1.59
N LEU A 126 16.81 9.58 -0.70
CA LEU A 126 16.86 9.75 0.74
C LEU A 126 18.06 9.02 1.35
N GLU A 127 18.76 8.15 0.63
CA GLU A 127 19.89 7.38 1.16
C GLU A 127 21.14 8.24 1.35
N THR A 128 21.31 9.27 0.52
CA THR A 128 22.48 10.15 0.56
C THR A 128 22.36 11.24 1.61
N ASP A 129 23.47 11.60 2.28
CA ASP A 129 23.51 12.72 3.23
C ASP A 129 23.04 14.06 2.62
N VAL A 130 23.25 14.21 1.31
CA VAL A 130 22.82 15.36 0.52
C VAL A 130 21.74 14.91 -0.47
N CYS A 131 20.46 15.12 -0.15
CA CYS A 131 19.39 15.00 -1.16
C CYS A 131 19.49 16.21 -2.10
N VAL A 132 19.92 15.95 -3.33
CA VAL A 132 19.86 16.91 -4.43
C VAL A 132 18.67 16.51 -5.29
N PHE A 133 17.68 17.40 -5.38
CA PHE A 133 16.57 17.19 -6.30
C PHE A 133 17.05 17.26 -7.74
N GLN A 134 16.74 16.21 -8.47
CA GLN A 134 16.95 16.12 -9.90
C GLN A 134 15.63 16.41 -10.60
N ARG A 135 15.70 17.07 -11.75
CA ARG A 135 14.54 17.46 -12.54
C ARG A 135 14.53 16.71 -13.86
N LEU A 136 13.38 16.13 -14.18
CA LEU A 136 13.09 15.55 -15.49
C LEU A 136 12.01 16.39 -16.17
N GLU A 137 12.22 16.70 -17.45
CA GLU A 137 11.27 17.46 -18.26
C GLU A 137 10.64 16.57 -19.33
N PHE A 138 9.35 16.73 -19.54
CA PHE A 138 8.56 15.94 -20.48
C PHE A 138 7.75 16.85 -21.40
N HIS A 139 7.57 16.40 -22.64
CA HIS A 139 6.62 17.01 -23.55
C HIS A 139 5.22 16.47 -23.26
N GLY A 140 4.39 17.30 -22.63
CA GLY A 140 3.04 16.97 -22.18
C GLY A 140 2.85 17.23 -20.70
N TYR A 141 1.63 16.98 -20.24
CA TYR A 141 1.21 17.19 -18.87
C TYR A 141 1.24 15.88 -18.10
N ILE A 142 2.00 15.85 -17.00
CA ILE A 142 1.96 14.74 -16.04
C ILE A 142 0.56 14.71 -15.41
N GLN A 143 -0.06 13.54 -15.44
CA GLN A 143 -1.33 13.28 -14.75
C GLN A 143 -1.08 12.48 -13.48
N ASP A 144 -0.22 11.47 -13.56
CA ASP A 144 0.11 10.61 -12.43
C ASP A 144 1.46 9.89 -12.68
N LEU A 145 2.02 9.29 -11.64
CA LEU A 145 3.26 8.53 -11.68
C LEU A 145 3.23 7.36 -10.70
N ALA A 146 4.03 6.33 -10.95
CA ALA A 146 4.25 5.26 -9.99
C ALA A 146 5.69 4.77 -10.01
N LEU A 147 6.17 4.36 -8.83
CA LEU A 147 7.52 3.87 -8.62
C LEU A 147 7.52 2.37 -8.27
N ALA A 148 8.39 1.62 -8.94
CA ALA A 148 8.76 0.25 -8.58
C ALA A 148 10.30 0.13 -8.59
N VAL A 149 10.94 1.03 -7.82
CA VAL A 149 12.40 1.20 -7.83
C VAL A 149 13.13 -0.01 -7.26
N PRO A 150 12.79 -0.55 -6.08
CA PRO A 150 13.50 -1.71 -5.57
C PRO A 150 13.35 -2.91 -6.50
N GLU A 151 12.17 -3.14 -7.08
CA GLU A 151 11.83 -4.36 -7.81
C GLU A 151 12.47 -4.36 -9.19
N GLU A 152 12.21 -3.29 -9.93
CA GLU A 152 12.42 -3.22 -11.36
C GLU A 152 13.30 -2.04 -11.75
N ASN A 153 13.67 -1.15 -10.82
CA ASN A 153 14.30 0.14 -11.11
C ASN A 153 13.40 1.00 -12.03
N LEU A 154 12.08 0.90 -11.87
CA LEU A 154 11.09 1.46 -12.80
C LEU A 154 10.42 2.73 -12.25
N LEU A 155 10.34 3.73 -13.13
CA LEU A 155 9.46 4.90 -13.03
C LEU A 155 8.48 4.86 -14.20
N ALA A 156 7.19 4.73 -13.91
CA ALA A 156 6.11 4.83 -14.89
C ALA A 156 5.42 6.20 -14.77
N ILE A 157 5.18 6.86 -15.88
CA ILE A 157 4.58 8.20 -15.92
C ILE A 157 3.40 8.20 -16.90
N VAL A 158 2.28 8.78 -16.47
CA VAL A 158 1.12 9.05 -17.31
C VAL A 158 1.19 10.49 -17.82
N LEU A 159 1.25 10.65 -19.14
CA LEU A 159 1.30 11.96 -19.80
C LEU A 159 0.06 12.18 -20.67
N THR A 160 -0.43 13.42 -20.72
CA THR A 160 -1.45 13.87 -21.68
C THR A 160 -0.91 14.99 -22.57
N SER A 161 -1.48 15.16 -23.77
CA SER A 161 -1.07 16.21 -24.70
C SER A 161 -1.57 17.60 -24.27
N GLU A 162 -0.74 18.64 -24.43
CA GLU A 162 -1.08 20.03 -24.10
C GLU A 162 -2.35 20.57 -24.81
N SER A 163 -2.65 20.04 -26.00
CA SER A 163 -3.78 20.46 -26.82
C SER A 163 -5.16 20.16 -26.21
N LEU A 164 -5.23 19.38 -25.12
CA LEU A 164 -6.51 19.03 -24.47
C LEU A 164 -7.17 20.19 -23.73
N LEU A 165 -6.37 21.17 -23.27
CA LEU A 165 -6.89 22.34 -22.55
C LEU A 165 -7.33 23.47 -23.48
N GLN A 166 -7.00 23.41 -24.77
CA GLN A 166 -7.31 24.45 -25.75
C GLN A 166 -8.47 24.01 -26.64
N SER A 167 -9.60 24.69 -26.45
CA SER A 167 -10.92 24.45 -27.03
C SER A 167 -10.88 24.09 -28.53
N GLY A 168 -11.14 22.83 -28.89
CA GLY A 168 -11.20 22.46 -30.32
C GLY A 168 -11.10 20.98 -30.69
N GLY A 169 -11.82 20.08 -29.99
CA GLY A 169 -12.29 18.81 -30.55
C GLY A 169 -11.27 17.77 -31.06
N SER A 170 -9.99 17.87 -30.71
CA SER A 170 -9.04 16.79 -31.02
C SER A 170 -9.05 15.74 -29.91
N ALA A 171 -9.20 14.47 -30.30
CA ALA A 171 -9.08 13.31 -29.43
C ALA A 171 -7.83 13.42 -28.55
N GLY A 172 -8.00 13.30 -27.22
CA GLY A 172 -6.89 13.27 -26.29
C GLY A 172 -6.05 12.00 -26.46
N ALA A 173 -4.73 12.14 -26.45
CA ALA A 173 -3.84 11.00 -26.33
C ALA A 173 -3.31 10.92 -24.90
N VAL A 174 -3.48 9.75 -24.27
CA VAL A 174 -2.77 9.40 -23.03
C VAL A 174 -1.52 8.60 -23.42
N LYS A 175 -0.38 8.90 -22.82
CA LYS A 175 0.87 8.15 -23.05
C LYS A 175 1.39 7.61 -21.73
N LEU A 176 1.60 6.31 -21.66
CA LEU A 176 2.39 5.69 -20.59
C LEU A 176 3.85 5.68 -21.02
N ARG A 177 4.75 6.19 -20.19
CA ARG A 177 6.20 6.13 -20.42
C ARG A 177 6.91 5.39 -19.30
N PHE A 178 7.91 4.61 -19.66
CA PHE A 178 8.70 3.81 -18.73
C PHE A 178 10.16 4.21 -18.75
N TYR A 179 10.67 4.62 -17.59
CA TYR A 179 12.06 5.01 -17.40
C TYR A 179 12.74 4.11 -16.38
N GLU A 180 14.04 3.90 -16.57
CA GLU A 180 14.90 3.29 -15.57
C GLU A 180 15.38 4.38 -14.61
N MET A 181 15.02 4.30 -13.33
CA MET A 181 15.22 5.37 -12.36
C MET A 181 16.69 5.76 -12.21
N SER A 182 17.58 4.76 -12.14
CA SER A 182 19.02 4.99 -11.96
C SER A 182 19.71 5.65 -13.16
N THR A 183 19.21 5.43 -14.38
CA THR A 183 19.86 5.92 -15.62
C THR A 183 19.10 7.08 -16.27
N GLN A 184 17.84 7.29 -15.88
CA GLN A 184 16.89 8.23 -16.48
C GLN A 184 16.64 7.99 -17.98
N ALA A 185 17.06 6.84 -18.49
CA ALA A 185 16.82 6.41 -19.86
C ALA A 185 15.52 5.62 -19.96
N ALA A 186 15.10 5.32 -21.19
CA ALA A 186 14.00 4.38 -21.43
C ALA A 186 14.27 3.04 -20.73
N HIS A 187 13.25 2.48 -20.09
CA HIS A 187 13.41 1.27 -19.30
C HIS A 187 13.85 0.08 -20.17
N ARG A 188 15.00 -0.53 -19.87
CA ARG A 188 15.63 -1.58 -20.69
C ARG A 188 14.78 -2.84 -20.90
N MET A 189 13.89 -3.15 -19.96
CA MET A 189 12.98 -4.30 -20.05
C MET A 189 11.67 -3.98 -20.78
N ALA A 190 11.37 -2.70 -21.02
CA ALA A 190 10.20 -2.30 -21.78
C ALA A 190 10.51 -2.38 -23.29
N ARG A 191 9.92 -3.36 -23.98
CA ARG A 191 10.00 -3.49 -25.43
C ARG A 191 9.45 -2.25 -26.13
N GLN A 192 8.45 -1.62 -25.53
CA GLN A 192 7.89 -0.34 -25.93
C GLN A 192 8.06 0.65 -24.78
N ALA A 193 8.99 1.59 -24.92
CA ALA A 193 9.21 2.62 -23.90
C ALA A 193 8.02 3.58 -23.73
N VAL A 194 7.12 3.62 -24.72
CA VAL A 194 5.92 4.44 -24.74
C VAL A 194 4.74 3.61 -25.24
N ILE A 195 3.66 3.56 -24.47
CA ILE A 195 2.36 3.01 -24.92
C ILE A 195 1.42 4.20 -25.12
N GLU A 196 0.95 4.38 -26.36
CA GLU A 196 0.01 5.44 -26.71
C GLU A 196 -1.43 4.91 -26.68
N ILE A 197 -2.29 5.58 -25.93
CA ILE A 197 -3.68 5.22 -25.73
C ILE A 197 -4.52 6.30 -26.40
N SER A 198 -5.21 5.89 -27.46
CA SER A 198 -6.19 6.75 -28.14
C SER A 198 -7.46 6.82 -27.30
N MET A 199 -7.87 8.03 -26.93
CA MET A 199 -9.15 8.31 -26.29
C MET A 199 -10.08 8.96 -27.32
N THR A 200 -11.21 8.33 -27.61
CA THR A 200 -12.23 8.91 -28.50
C THR A 200 -13.14 9.84 -27.70
N ASP A 201 -13.35 11.05 -28.21
CA ASP A 201 -14.49 11.94 -27.90
C ASP A 201 -14.71 12.39 -26.44
N HIS A 202 -13.75 12.16 -25.53
CA HIS A 202 -13.89 12.50 -24.11
C HIS A 202 -12.74 13.37 -23.60
N LEU A 203 -13.10 14.42 -22.84
CA LEU A 203 -12.15 15.22 -22.07
C LEU A 203 -11.69 14.41 -20.86
N ILE A 204 -10.39 14.19 -20.74
CA ILE A 204 -9.78 13.49 -19.61
C ILE A 204 -9.82 14.42 -18.40
N SER A 205 -10.36 13.93 -17.28
CA SER A 205 -10.38 14.66 -16.01
C SER A 205 -9.19 14.35 -15.13
N ASP A 206 -8.79 13.07 -15.09
CA ASP A 206 -7.75 12.56 -14.20
C ASP A 206 -7.29 11.18 -14.69
N CYS A 207 -6.10 10.77 -14.28
CA CYS A 207 -5.61 9.40 -14.47
C CYS A 207 -5.06 8.86 -13.15
N ALA A 208 -5.24 7.56 -12.92
CA ALA A 208 -4.60 6.86 -11.80
C ALA A 208 -3.78 5.68 -12.35
N ILE A 209 -2.54 5.53 -11.89
CA ILE A 209 -1.66 4.42 -12.26
C ILE A 209 -1.34 3.54 -11.04
N ASP A 210 -1.29 2.24 -11.27
CA ASP A 210 -0.83 1.28 -10.27
C ASP A 210 0.06 0.22 -10.93
N ILE A 211 1.07 -0.27 -10.20
CA ILE A 211 2.06 -1.25 -10.69
C ILE A 211 2.07 -2.49 -9.79
N CYS A 212 2.16 -3.66 -10.40
CA CYS A 212 2.42 -4.92 -9.71
C CYS A 212 3.22 -5.86 -10.62
N ASP A 213 4.51 -6.05 -10.29
CA ASP A 213 5.45 -6.85 -11.10
C ASP A 213 5.49 -6.34 -12.57
N SER A 214 5.13 -7.19 -13.53
CA SER A 214 5.12 -6.91 -14.97
C SER A 214 3.85 -6.17 -15.42
N LYS A 215 2.87 -5.99 -14.54
CA LYS A 215 1.56 -5.46 -14.90
C LYS A 215 1.38 -4.02 -14.41
N ILE A 216 0.76 -3.21 -15.25
CA ILE A 216 0.34 -1.84 -14.93
C ILE A 216 -1.16 -1.72 -15.14
N ALA A 217 -1.85 -1.18 -14.14
CA ALA A 217 -3.23 -0.75 -14.26
C ALA A 217 -3.26 0.77 -14.46
N LEU A 218 -3.97 1.23 -15.47
CA LEU A 218 -4.22 2.63 -15.75
C LEU A 218 -5.72 2.88 -15.78
N SER A 219 -6.21 3.73 -14.88
CA SER A 219 -7.57 4.26 -14.91
C SER A 219 -7.55 5.63 -15.56
N VAL A 220 -8.31 5.82 -16.64
CA VAL A 220 -8.48 7.11 -17.32
C VAL A 220 -9.89 7.60 -17.06
N HIS A 221 -10.00 8.64 -16.24
CA HIS A 221 -11.27 9.27 -15.88
C HIS A 221 -11.61 10.35 -16.90
N CYS A 222 -12.88 10.38 -17.32
CA CYS A 222 -13.38 11.32 -18.30
C CYS A 222 -14.43 12.22 -17.66
N VAL A 223 -14.41 13.52 -17.99
CA VAL A 223 -15.40 14.50 -17.49
C VAL A 223 -16.82 14.10 -17.89
N TYR A 224 -16.98 13.63 -19.13
CA TYR A 224 -18.25 13.23 -19.71
C TYR A 224 -18.14 11.83 -20.30
N GLY A 225 -18.14 10.80 -19.45
CA GLY A 225 -18.05 9.43 -19.94
C GLY A 225 -17.80 8.42 -18.84
N LYS A 226 -17.63 7.16 -19.26
CA LYS A 226 -17.21 6.09 -18.37
C LYS A 226 -15.70 6.16 -18.17
N THR A 227 -15.22 5.76 -16.99
CA THR A 227 -13.81 5.50 -16.77
C THR A 227 -13.38 4.34 -17.68
N ARG A 228 -12.23 4.48 -18.33
CA ARG A 228 -11.58 3.37 -19.03
C ARG A 228 -10.45 2.84 -18.16
N LEU A 229 -10.54 1.58 -17.80
CA LEU A 229 -9.49 0.86 -17.09
C LEU A 229 -8.74 -0.03 -18.08
N LEU A 230 -7.43 0.13 -18.13
CA LEU A 230 -6.54 -0.62 -18.98
C LEU A 230 -5.52 -1.34 -18.11
N ILE A 231 -5.30 -2.63 -18.35
CA ILE A 231 -4.20 -3.38 -17.73
C ILE A 231 -3.25 -3.81 -18.83
N TYR A 232 -2.00 -3.38 -18.74
CA TYR A 232 -0.93 -3.76 -19.66
C TYR A 232 0.09 -4.65 -18.96
N ASP A 233 0.71 -5.56 -19.72
CA ASP A 233 2.07 -5.99 -19.41
C ASP A 233 3.03 -4.93 -19.97
N TRP A 234 3.72 -4.21 -19.10
CA TRP A 234 4.56 -3.08 -19.53
C TRP A 234 5.87 -3.54 -20.18
N ARG A 235 6.29 -4.79 -19.95
CA ARG A 235 7.54 -5.33 -20.50
C ARG A 235 7.41 -5.57 -21.99
N ASP A 236 6.30 -6.13 -22.45
CA ASP A 236 6.07 -6.37 -23.88
C ASP A 236 5.09 -5.41 -24.57
N GLY A 237 4.32 -4.64 -23.78
CA GLY A 237 3.33 -3.68 -24.23
C GLY A 237 1.96 -4.30 -24.54
N SER A 238 1.71 -5.55 -24.16
CA SER A 238 0.46 -6.24 -24.42
C SER A 238 -0.69 -5.72 -23.53
N LEU A 239 -1.84 -5.48 -24.14
CA LEU A 239 -3.07 -5.13 -23.43
C LEU A 239 -3.73 -6.42 -22.91
N LEU A 240 -3.79 -6.57 -21.58
CA LEU A 240 -4.33 -7.75 -20.90
C LEU A 240 -5.82 -7.59 -20.57
N LEU A 241 -6.27 -6.37 -20.27
CA LEU A 241 -7.65 -6.07 -19.91
C LEU A 241 -8.04 -4.64 -20.34
N ASP A 242 -9.23 -4.47 -20.91
CA ASP A 242 -9.83 -3.17 -21.25
C ASP A 242 -11.29 -3.14 -20.80
N LEU A 243 -11.58 -2.38 -19.75
CA LEU A 243 -12.92 -2.23 -19.19
C LEU A 243 -13.38 -0.78 -19.30
N SER A 244 -14.63 -0.55 -19.70
CA SER A 244 -15.25 0.77 -19.72
C SER A 244 -16.49 0.80 -18.82
N ARG A 245 -16.32 1.23 -17.58
CA ARG A 245 -17.33 1.28 -16.50
C ARG A 245 -17.03 2.45 -15.55
N GLU A 246 -17.93 2.77 -14.63
CA GLU A 246 -17.76 3.90 -13.70
C GLU A 246 -16.89 3.57 -12.48
N TYR A 247 -15.68 3.07 -12.74
CA TYR A 247 -14.69 2.84 -11.70
C TYR A 247 -14.06 4.14 -11.24
N SER A 248 -13.85 4.26 -9.93
CA SER A 248 -13.16 5.40 -9.31
C SER A 248 -11.69 5.12 -9.04
N THR A 249 -11.30 3.86 -8.88
CA THR A 249 -9.90 3.45 -8.73
C THR A 249 -9.73 1.97 -9.07
N ALA A 250 -8.49 1.59 -9.35
CA ALA A 250 -8.07 0.21 -9.57
C ALA A 250 -6.76 -0.04 -8.81
N THR A 251 -6.69 -1.15 -8.07
CA THR A 251 -5.50 -1.47 -7.27
C THR A 251 -5.22 -2.96 -7.21
N PHE A 252 -3.96 -3.37 -7.40
CA PHE A 252 -3.60 -4.79 -7.39
C PHE A 252 -3.62 -5.40 -5.97
N LEU A 253 -4.26 -6.56 -5.86
CA LEU A 253 -4.25 -7.44 -4.68
C LEU A 253 -3.22 -8.57 -4.81
N SER A 254 -2.99 -9.04 -6.02
CA SER A 254 -1.91 -9.95 -6.42
C SER A 254 -1.52 -9.57 -7.86
N PRO A 255 -0.44 -10.14 -8.43
CA PRO A 255 -0.16 -9.95 -9.85
C PRO A 255 -1.33 -10.31 -10.77
N ASP A 256 -2.28 -11.15 -10.31
CA ASP A 256 -3.36 -11.67 -11.15
C ASP A 256 -4.75 -11.24 -10.67
N VAL A 257 -4.83 -10.53 -9.54
CA VAL A 257 -6.09 -10.08 -8.96
C VAL A 257 -6.06 -8.58 -8.74
N ILE A 258 -7.07 -7.89 -9.26
CA ILE A 258 -7.24 -6.44 -9.10
C ILE A 258 -8.56 -6.14 -8.37
N SER A 259 -8.53 -5.15 -7.48
CA SER A 259 -9.70 -4.59 -6.81
C SER A 259 -10.12 -3.30 -7.50
N LEU A 260 -11.37 -3.22 -7.93
CA LEU A 260 -11.94 -2.07 -8.62
C LEU A 260 -13.07 -1.47 -7.78
N ALA A 261 -13.05 -0.15 -7.56
CA ALA A 261 -14.11 0.50 -6.81
C ALA A 261 -15.17 1.11 -7.74
N GLN A 262 -16.37 0.53 -7.74
CA GLN A 262 -17.49 0.97 -8.58
C GLN A 262 -18.25 2.12 -7.93
N ARG A 263 -18.28 3.29 -8.59
CA ARG A 263 -18.85 4.52 -8.05
C ARG A 263 -20.36 4.44 -7.84
N LEU A 264 -21.08 3.88 -8.81
CA LEU A 264 -22.55 3.88 -8.82
C LEU A 264 -23.17 2.92 -7.82
N THR A 265 -22.58 1.74 -7.66
CA THR A 265 -23.13 0.68 -6.81
C THR A 265 -22.57 0.72 -5.40
N GLY A 266 -21.47 1.45 -5.16
CA GLY A 266 -20.79 1.40 -3.87
C GLY A 266 -20.21 0.01 -3.57
N THR A 267 -19.57 -0.60 -4.56
CA THR A 267 -18.97 -1.95 -4.40
C THR A 267 -17.48 -1.94 -4.67
N LEU A 268 -16.74 -2.76 -3.92
CA LEU A 268 -15.40 -3.19 -4.32
C LEU A 268 -15.54 -4.51 -5.10
N GLU A 269 -15.17 -4.49 -6.37
CA GLU A 269 -15.22 -5.65 -7.26
C GLU A 269 -13.83 -6.29 -7.32
N LEU A 270 -13.72 -7.60 -7.06
CA LEU A 270 -12.46 -8.31 -7.25
C LEU A 270 -12.48 -9.08 -8.57
N TRP A 271 -11.45 -8.84 -9.37
CA TRP A 271 -11.28 -9.39 -10.70
C TRP A 271 -10.03 -10.25 -10.78
N ASN A 272 -10.15 -11.43 -11.38
CA ASN A 272 -9.00 -12.19 -11.82
C ASN A 272 -8.71 -11.82 -13.29
N ILE A 273 -7.49 -11.40 -13.59
CA ILE A 273 -7.06 -10.90 -14.90
C ILE A 273 -7.01 -12.05 -15.92
N HIS A 274 -6.57 -13.24 -15.52
CA HIS A 274 -6.44 -14.40 -16.41
C HIS A 274 -7.78 -14.96 -16.86
N ASP A 275 -8.78 -14.89 -15.99
CA ASP A 275 -10.12 -15.35 -16.34
C ASP A 275 -10.65 -14.63 -17.57
N GLN A 276 -10.33 -13.34 -17.72
CA GLN A 276 -10.81 -12.50 -18.82
C GLN A 276 -10.17 -12.82 -20.16
N GLN A 277 -8.95 -13.36 -20.17
CA GLN A 277 -8.26 -13.78 -21.40
C GLN A 277 -8.88 -15.03 -22.02
N SER A 278 -9.60 -15.81 -21.22
CA SER A 278 -10.22 -17.08 -21.64
C SER A 278 -11.69 -16.93 -22.05
N VAL A 279 -12.27 -15.74 -21.89
CA VAL A 279 -13.67 -15.48 -22.22
C VAL A 279 -13.85 -15.39 -23.74
N PRO A 280 -14.66 -16.25 -24.37
CA PRO A 280 -14.95 -16.15 -25.80
C PRO A 280 -15.53 -14.79 -26.19
N ASP A 281 -15.22 -14.33 -27.41
CA ASP A 281 -15.77 -13.10 -27.98
C ASP A 281 -17.29 -13.02 -27.78
N GLY A 282 -17.74 -11.96 -27.10
CA GLY A 282 -19.16 -11.65 -26.88
C GLY A 282 -19.71 -11.97 -25.49
N ILE A 283 -18.98 -12.66 -24.62
CA ILE A 283 -19.37 -12.78 -23.21
C ILE A 283 -18.85 -11.57 -22.44
N VAL A 284 -19.73 -10.96 -21.63
CA VAL A 284 -19.39 -9.79 -20.83
C VAL A 284 -18.50 -10.23 -19.67
N ALA A 285 -17.27 -9.74 -19.68
CA ALA A 285 -16.32 -9.78 -18.57
C ALA A 285 -17.03 -9.45 -17.24
N CYS A 286 -16.88 -10.28 -16.21
CA CYS A 286 -17.52 -10.07 -14.92
C CYS A 286 -16.57 -10.31 -13.72
N PRO A 287 -16.81 -9.61 -12.59
CA PRO A 287 -16.04 -9.82 -11.38
C PRO A 287 -16.26 -11.21 -10.79
N ARG A 288 -15.26 -11.68 -10.04
CA ARG A 288 -15.39 -12.91 -9.24
C ARG A 288 -16.34 -12.70 -8.07
N ILE A 289 -16.24 -11.54 -7.44
CA ILE A 289 -17.00 -11.20 -6.26
C ILE A 289 -17.24 -9.69 -6.18
N PHE A 290 -18.43 -9.32 -5.73
CA PHE A 290 -18.86 -7.97 -5.42
C PHE A 290 -18.94 -7.82 -3.90
N LEU A 291 -18.09 -6.96 -3.34
CA LEU A 291 -18.06 -6.63 -1.93
C LEU A 291 -18.85 -5.33 -1.72
N GLN A 292 -20.08 -5.43 -1.23
CA GLN A 292 -20.93 -4.27 -0.99
C GLN A 292 -20.38 -3.44 0.17
N LEU A 293 -20.25 -2.13 -0.03
CA LEU A 293 -19.97 -1.19 1.05
C LEU A 293 -21.23 -0.96 1.90
N PRO A 294 -21.11 -0.31 3.08
CA PRO A 294 -22.28 -0.03 3.90
C PRO A 294 -23.32 0.78 3.12
N GLN A 295 -24.60 0.65 3.47
CA GLN A 295 -25.62 1.53 2.89
C GLN A 295 -25.52 2.94 3.47
N LEU A 296 -25.65 3.97 2.61
CA LEU A 296 -25.68 5.37 3.03
C LEU A 296 -27.04 5.72 3.66
N ALA A 297 -27.03 6.49 4.75
CA ALA A 297 -28.23 6.95 5.46
C ALA A 297 -29.08 7.94 4.65
N LYS A 298 -28.47 8.58 3.65
CA LYS A 298 -29.09 9.52 2.72
C LYS A 298 -28.69 9.16 1.30
N SER A 299 -29.48 9.59 0.33
CA SER A 299 -29.11 9.50 -1.09
C SER A 299 -27.78 10.21 -1.34
N GLY A 300 -26.81 9.46 -1.85
CA GLY A 300 -25.46 9.92 -2.14
C GLY A 300 -24.70 8.90 -2.98
N SER A 301 -23.41 9.13 -3.15
CA SER A 301 -22.52 8.24 -3.89
C SER A 301 -21.15 8.12 -3.22
N TYR A 302 -20.50 6.99 -3.45
CA TYR A 302 -19.11 6.76 -3.06
C TYR A 302 -18.18 7.14 -4.19
N THR A 303 -17.14 7.92 -3.91
CA THR A 303 -15.96 8.04 -4.76
C THR A 303 -14.77 7.52 -3.97
N ILE A 304 -14.05 6.55 -4.52
CA ILE A 304 -13.04 5.79 -3.78
C ILE A 304 -11.73 5.86 -4.53
N HIS A 305 -10.70 6.33 -3.85
CA HIS A 305 -9.35 6.39 -4.39
C HIS A 305 -8.46 5.46 -3.57
N ALA A 306 -7.81 4.51 -4.23
CA ALA A 306 -6.76 3.75 -3.59
C ALA A 306 -5.60 4.72 -3.32
N VAL A 307 -5.13 4.74 -2.08
CA VAL A 307 -3.94 5.51 -1.74
C VAL A 307 -2.71 4.69 -2.13
N GLU A 308 -1.65 5.38 -2.55
CA GLU A 308 -0.43 4.74 -2.98
C GLU A 308 0.15 3.82 -1.89
N SER A 309 0.73 2.72 -2.35
CA SER A 309 1.32 1.70 -1.50
C SER A 309 2.77 1.51 -1.92
N ASN A 310 3.69 1.60 -0.96
CA ASN A 310 5.07 1.21 -1.20
C ASN A 310 5.08 -0.30 -1.36
N ARG A 311 5.14 -0.72 -2.62
CA ARG A 311 5.09 -2.13 -2.99
C ARG A 311 6.48 -2.60 -3.26
N LYS A 312 6.82 -3.73 -2.65
CA LYS A 312 7.87 -4.59 -3.17
C LYS A 312 7.25 -5.83 -3.80
N GLY A 313 7.32 -5.90 -5.13
CA GLY A 313 6.98 -7.09 -5.90
C GLY A 313 7.88 -8.27 -5.55
N GLN A 314 7.40 -9.48 -5.83
CA GLN A 314 8.20 -10.69 -5.70
C GLN A 314 9.30 -10.68 -6.76
N GLY A 315 10.56 -10.39 -6.39
CA GLY A 315 11.63 -10.49 -7.39
C GLY A 315 12.75 -9.46 -7.37
N SER A 316 12.78 -8.50 -6.44
CA SER A 316 13.76 -7.40 -6.45
C SER A 316 15.22 -7.88 -6.53
N LEU A 317 15.76 -7.96 -7.74
CA LEU A 317 17.15 -8.33 -8.02
C LEU A 317 18.14 -7.24 -7.54
N ALA A 318 17.65 -6.02 -7.32
CA ALA A 318 18.48 -4.85 -7.06
C ALA A 318 18.61 -4.48 -5.58
N SER A 319 17.65 -4.87 -4.71
CA SER A 319 17.70 -4.44 -3.32
C SER A 319 18.78 -5.20 -2.54
N GLN A 320 19.65 -4.44 -1.85
CA GLN A 320 20.62 -4.98 -0.90
C GLN A 320 20.01 -5.23 0.49
N GLU A 321 18.72 -4.94 0.69
CA GLU A 321 18.06 -5.13 1.98
C GLU A 321 17.92 -6.62 2.33
N PRO A 322 18.09 -7.02 3.60
CA PRO A 322 17.96 -8.42 3.99
C PRO A 322 16.55 -9.01 3.87
N PHE A 323 15.52 -8.15 3.84
CA PHE A 323 14.11 -8.52 3.74
C PHE A 323 13.28 -7.33 3.27
N HIS A 324 12.04 -7.57 2.87
CA HIS A 324 11.05 -6.57 2.48
C HIS A 324 9.68 -6.87 3.08
N SER A 325 8.83 -5.87 3.23
CA SER A 325 7.43 -6.12 3.60
C SER A 325 6.78 -7.02 2.57
N SER A 326 6.01 -8.00 3.04
CA SER A 326 5.30 -8.89 2.14
C SER A 326 4.18 -8.12 1.44
N PHE A 327 4.15 -8.21 0.11
CA PHE A 327 3.08 -7.64 -0.68
C PHE A 327 1.72 -8.23 -0.28
N THR A 328 1.60 -9.55 -0.17
CA THR A 328 0.33 -10.20 0.20
C THR A 328 -0.12 -9.86 1.62
N ASP A 329 0.82 -9.77 2.57
CA ASP A 329 0.55 -9.36 3.94
C ASP A 329 0.71 -7.85 4.15
N SER A 330 0.37 -7.02 3.17
CA SER A 330 0.29 -5.57 3.38
C SER A 330 -1.17 -5.11 3.50
N ILE A 331 -1.35 -3.91 4.03
CA ILE A 331 -2.64 -3.24 4.03
C ILE A 331 -2.84 -2.45 2.73
N LEU A 332 -4.10 -2.18 2.44
CA LEU A 332 -4.56 -1.18 1.49
C LEU A 332 -5.23 -0.07 2.29
N VAL A 333 -5.05 1.17 1.85
CA VAL A 333 -5.81 2.31 2.35
C VAL A 333 -6.56 2.89 1.17
N PHE A 334 -7.87 3.06 1.34
CA PHE A 334 -8.71 3.77 0.40
C PHE A 334 -9.16 5.08 1.02
N LEU A 335 -8.96 6.18 0.31
CA LEU A 335 -9.60 7.45 0.60
C LEU A 335 -11.02 7.41 0.01
N VAL A 336 -12.02 7.36 0.87
CA VAL A 336 -13.43 7.25 0.53
C VAL A 336 -14.11 8.60 0.72
N TRP A 337 -14.62 9.16 -0.35
CA TRP A 337 -15.42 10.37 -0.37
C TRP A 337 -16.89 9.97 -0.52
N VAL A 338 -17.70 10.35 0.45
CA VAL A 338 -19.15 10.20 0.39
C VAL A 338 -19.72 11.56 0.05
N VAL A 339 -20.38 11.67 -1.10
CA VAL A 339 -21.04 12.92 -1.53
C VAL A 339 -22.54 12.71 -1.49
N PHE A 340 -23.24 13.51 -0.68
CA PHE A 340 -24.68 13.47 -0.54
C PHE A 340 -25.37 14.45 -1.48
N ASN A 341 -26.64 14.16 -1.81
CA ASN A 341 -27.45 15.01 -2.70
C ASN A 341 -27.76 16.40 -2.12
N ASP A 342 -27.59 16.60 -0.81
CA ASP A 342 -27.75 17.90 -0.15
C ASP A 342 -26.48 18.77 -0.26
N GLY A 343 -25.44 18.29 -0.95
CA GLY A 343 -24.17 18.98 -1.15
C GLY A 343 -23.18 18.76 -0.01
N THR A 344 -23.54 18.02 1.04
CA THR A 344 -22.59 17.63 2.08
C THR A 344 -21.67 16.52 1.58
N ASP A 345 -20.40 16.59 1.97
CA ASP A 345 -19.42 15.54 1.70
C ASP A 345 -18.69 15.13 2.98
N VAL A 346 -18.27 13.87 3.03
CA VAL A 346 -17.46 13.33 4.11
C VAL A 346 -16.33 12.50 3.55
N GLN A 347 -15.12 12.73 4.07
CA GLN A 347 -13.93 11.96 3.71
C GLN A 347 -13.55 11.02 4.85
N MET A 348 -13.28 9.76 4.50
CA MET A 348 -12.89 8.71 5.42
C MET A 348 -11.78 7.86 4.80
N PHE A 349 -11.03 7.15 5.64
CA PHE A 349 -10.12 6.10 5.21
C PHE A 349 -10.75 4.74 5.47
N LEU A 350 -10.72 3.86 4.47
CA LEU A 350 -11.04 2.44 4.59
C LEU A 350 -9.76 1.63 4.46
N ILE A 351 -9.39 0.93 5.53
CA ILE A 351 -8.16 0.16 5.63
C ILE A 351 -8.49 -1.33 5.59
N LEU A 352 -7.84 -2.07 4.69
CA LEU A 352 -8.12 -3.47 4.42
C LEU A 352 -6.82 -4.28 4.27
N PRO A 353 -6.65 -5.43 4.95
CA PRO A 353 -5.57 -6.35 4.68
C PRO A 353 -5.75 -7.00 3.30
N ARG A 354 -4.72 -6.92 2.45
CA ARG A 354 -4.75 -7.48 1.09
C ARG A 354 -4.98 -9.00 1.10
N ARG A 355 -4.28 -9.73 1.98
CA ARG A 355 -4.50 -11.18 2.19
C ARG A 355 -5.96 -11.50 2.53
N ALA A 356 -6.61 -10.67 3.34
CA ALA A 356 -7.99 -10.91 3.75
C ALA A 356 -8.96 -10.77 2.56
N LEU A 357 -8.75 -9.77 1.69
CA LEU A 357 -9.52 -9.64 0.45
C LEU A 357 -9.30 -10.82 -0.50
N LEU A 358 -8.05 -11.27 -0.67
CA LEU A 358 -7.74 -12.44 -1.50
C LEU A 358 -8.42 -13.71 -0.97
N GLN A 359 -8.54 -13.87 0.35
CA GLN A 359 -9.24 -15.01 0.97
C GLN A 359 -10.76 -15.00 0.76
N LEU A 360 -11.35 -13.87 0.36
CA LEU A 360 -12.76 -13.78 0.01
C LEU A 360 -13.06 -14.29 -1.41
N LEU A 361 -12.03 -14.45 -2.27
CA LEU A 361 -12.23 -14.93 -3.63
C LEU A 361 -12.89 -16.32 -3.62
N PRO A 362 -13.96 -16.53 -4.38
CA PRO A 362 -14.60 -17.83 -4.47
C PRO A 362 -13.75 -18.82 -5.30
N PRO A 363 -14.04 -20.14 -5.25
CA PRO A 363 -13.40 -21.15 -6.10
C PRO A 363 -13.49 -20.79 -7.59
N ALA A 364 -12.53 -21.25 -8.41
CA ALA A 364 -12.33 -20.91 -9.82
C ALA A 364 -13.62 -20.91 -10.68
N GLU A 365 -14.57 -21.79 -10.35
CA GLU A 365 -15.80 -22.02 -11.09
C GLU A 365 -16.96 -21.05 -10.73
N GLU A 366 -16.83 -20.31 -9.63
CA GLU A 366 -17.87 -19.41 -9.11
C GLU A 366 -17.54 -17.94 -9.43
N TYR A 367 -18.53 -17.27 -10.03
CA TYR A 367 -18.47 -15.86 -10.45
C TYR A 367 -19.66 -15.10 -9.89
N GLN A 368 -19.54 -13.76 -9.85
CA GLN A 368 -20.62 -12.86 -9.44
C GLN A 368 -21.17 -13.13 -8.03
N LYS A 369 -20.35 -13.66 -7.13
CA LYS A 369 -20.74 -13.78 -5.73
C LYS A 369 -20.91 -12.38 -5.15
N GLU A 370 -22.04 -12.10 -4.51
CA GLU A 370 -22.26 -10.84 -3.82
C GLU A 370 -22.14 -11.06 -2.31
N LEU A 371 -21.33 -10.24 -1.64
CA LEU A 371 -21.23 -10.24 -0.18
C LEU A 371 -21.68 -8.89 0.37
N PRO A 372 -22.74 -8.84 1.21
CA PRO A 372 -23.14 -7.62 1.89
C PRO A 372 -22.10 -7.21 2.94
N TRP A 373 -21.98 -5.90 3.20
CA TRP A 373 -21.00 -5.34 4.15
C TRP A 373 -20.93 -6.12 5.46
N ARG A 374 -22.07 -6.38 6.09
CA ARG A 374 -22.17 -7.10 7.38
C ARG A 374 -21.50 -8.48 7.42
N GLU A 375 -21.31 -9.13 6.27
CA GLU A 375 -20.72 -10.47 6.18
C GLU A 375 -19.20 -10.43 5.99
N TRP A 376 -18.68 -9.46 5.24
CA TRP A 376 -17.26 -9.40 4.88
C TRP A 376 -16.50 -8.26 5.56
N GLY A 377 -17.12 -7.11 5.76
CA GLY A 377 -16.48 -5.86 6.19
C GLY A 377 -16.00 -5.91 7.64
N PRO A 378 -16.89 -6.03 8.65
CA PRO A 378 -16.52 -5.90 10.06
C PRO A 378 -15.31 -6.74 10.51
N PRO A 379 -15.15 -8.01 10.06
CA PRO A 379 -14.00 -8.82 10.48
C PRO A 379 -12.64 -8.35 9.96
N ILE A 380 -12.59 -7.63 8.82
CA ILE A 380 -11.32 -7.35 8.10
C ILE A 380 -11.12 -5.87 7.74
N ALA A 381 -12.09 -5.00 8.02
CA ALA A 381 -12.04 -3.60 7.64
C ALA A 381 -11.88 -2.67 8.85
N THR A 382 -11.17 -1.58 8.65
CA THR A 382 -11.13 -0.44 9.59
C THR A 382 -11.48 0.85 8.89
N TRP A 383 -12.46 1.57 9.44
CA TRP A 383 -12.80 2.91 9.01
C TRP A 383 -12.17 3.93 9.95
N LEU A 384 -11.58 4.98 9.39
CA LEU A 384 -11.08 6.13 10.13
C LEU A 384 -11.65 7.41 9.52
N HIS A 385 -11.96 8.40 10.34
CA HIS A 385 -12.26 9.73 9.83
C HIS A 385 -10.97 10.38 9.32
N LYS A 386 -11.07 11.07 8.19
CA LYS A 386 -10.00 11.96 7.75
C LYS A 386 -10.09 13.24 8.59
N ASN A 387 -8.97 13.65 9.19
CA ASN A 387 -8.98 14.87 9.98
C ASN A 387 -9.02 16.10 9.07
N ALA A 388 -9.66 17.17 9.53
CA ALA A 388 -9.57 18.47 8.89
C ALA A 388 -8.11 18.96 8.99
N GLY A 389 -7.39 18.98 7.86
CA GLY A 389 -5.98 19.36 7.80
C GLY A 389 -5.08 18.32 7.11
N ASP A 390 -5.53 17.08 6.95
CA ASP A 390 -4.77 16.06 6.21
C ASP A 390 -4.86 16.38 4.70
N THR A 391 -3.93 17.17 4.16
CA THR A 391 -3.90 17.49 2.73
C THR A 391 -3.32 16.32 1.93
N TRP A 392 -2.39 15.57 2.53
CA TRP A 392 -1.72 14.44 1.88
C TRP A 392 -2.34 13.10 2.28
N PRO A 393 -2.79 12.28 1.30
CA PRO A 393 -3.10 10.88 1.54
C PRO A 393 -1.94 10.10 2.21
N PRO A 394 -2.23 9.17 3.14
CA PRO A 394 -1.20 8.41 3.84
C PRO A 394 -0.55 7.37 2.94
N ILE A 395 0.77 7.35 2.82
CA ILE A 395 1.45 6.23 2.18
C ILE A 395 1.49 5.01 3.10
N THR A 396 1.28 3.83 2.53
CA THR A 396 1.36 2.54 3.25
C THR A 396 2.71 1.86 3.05
N CYS A 397 3.21 1.21 4.09
CA CYS A 397 4.39 0.34 4.00
C CYS A 397 4.12 -0.96 4.78
N GLY A 398 3.92 -2.06 4.05
CA GLY A 398 3.58 -3.35 4.65
C GLY A 398 2.27 -3.29 5.44
N GLN A 399 2.32 -3.61 6.73
CA GLN A 399 1.16 -3.59 7.64
C GLN A 399 0.90 -2.23 8.29
N ARG A 400 1.54 -1.16 7.80
CA ARG A 400 1.56 0.15 8.48
C ARG A 400 1.14 1.28 7.56
N CYS A 401 0.56 2.30 8.17
CA CYS A 401 0.35 3.60 7.56
C CYS A 401 0.58 4.71 8.60
N ALA A 402 0.97 5.89 8.13
CA ALA A 402 1.23 7.03 8.97
C ALA A 402 0.35 8.22 8.56
N PHE A 403 -0.04 9.01 9.56
CA PHE A 403 -0.87 10.21 9.38
C PHE A 403 -0.19 11.39 10.08
N ALA A 404 -0.29 12.57 9.47
CA ALA A 404 -0.07 13.81 10.20
C ALA A 404 -1.24 14.01 11.18
N TYR A 405 -0.99 14.70 12.29
CA TYR A 405 -2.04 15.17 13.18
C TYR A 405 -2.12 16.70 13.13
N PRO A 406 -3.33 17.28 13.19
CA PRO A 406 -3.46 18.71 13.35
C PRO A 406 -2.72 19.17 14.62
N GLY A 407 -1.81 20.14 14.44
CA GLY A 407 -1.02 20.72 15.52
C GLY A 407 0.50 20.51 15.37
N PRO A 408 1.29 21.06 16.30
CA PRO A 408 2.74 21.11 16.18
C PRO A 408 3.36 19.71 16.30
N GLY A 409 3.99 19.28 15.21
CA GLY A 409 4.87 18.12 15.09
C GLY A 409 4.29 16.77 15.43
N ARG A 410 2.98 16.57 15.39
CA ARG A 410 2.40 15.28 15.75
C ARG A 410 2.24 14.38 14.53
N MET A 411 2.69 13.13 14.68
CA MET A 411 2.45 12.06 13.73
C MET A 411 1.84 10.86 14.43
N ARG A 412 1.02 10.11 13.71
CA ARG A 412 0.45 8.85 14.20
C ARG A 412 0.78 7.74 13.23
N LEU A 413 1.43 6.69 13.74
CA LEU A 413 1.63 5.45 13.03
C LEU A 413 0.61 4.42 13.51
N LEU A 414 -0.06 3.80 12.55
CA LEU A 414 -0.96 2.67 12.79
C LEU A 414 -0.27 1.40 12.29
N ASP A 415 -0.11 0.42 13.17
CA ASP A 415 0.40 -0.91 12.83
C ASP A 415 -0.72 -1.95 12.96
N PHE A 416 -1.15 -2.48 11.82
CA PHE A 416 -2.22 -3.47 11.71
C PHE A 416 -1.70 -4.91 11.83
N ASN A 417 -0.41 -5.09 12.11
CA ASN A 417 0.16 -6.41 12.29
C ASN A 417 -0.49 -7.11 13.50
N PRO A 418 -1.17 -8.27 13.30
CA PRO A 418 -1.89 -8.96 14.37
C PRO A 418 -0.96 -9.51 15.45
N TYR A 419 0.30 -9.81 15.14
CA TYR A 419 1.29 -10.22 16.11
C TYR A 419 1.72 -9.05 17.01
N THR A 420 2.01 -7.89 16.42
CA THR A 420 2.32 -6.67 17.18
C THR A 420 1.17 -6.31 18.10
N HIS A 421 -0.07 -6.32 17.59
CA HIS A 421 -1.28 -6.10 18.38
C HIS A 421 -1.38 -7.06 19.59
N ARG A 422 -1.25 -8.38 19.36
CA ARG A 422 -1.28 -9.38 20.45
C ARG A 422 -0.14 -9.18 21.46
N LYS A 423 1.06 -8.83 21.01
CA LYS A 423 2.23 -8.60 21.86
C LYS A 423 2.01 -7.39 22.77
N VAL A 424 1.58 -6.25 22.22
CA VAL A 424 1.32 -5.05 23.01
C VAL A 424 0.14 -5.26 23.97
N ALA A 425 -0.93 -5.93 23.52
CA ALA A 425 -2.08 -6.24 24.37
C ALA A 425 -1.72 -7.12 25.58
N ARG A 426 -0.78 -8.07 25.42
CA ARG A 426 -0.25 -8.86 26.55
C ARG A 426 0.56 -7.98 27.51
N THR A 427 1.50 -7.20 26.98
CA THR A 427 2.34 -6.30 27.78
C THR A 427 1.49 -5.32 28.60
N GLN A 428 0.41 -4.77 28.04
CA GLN A 428 -0.49 -3.86 28.75
C GLN A 428 -1.26 -4.55 29.89
N ARG A 429 -1.70 -5.80 29.69
CA ARG A 429 -2.32 -6.59 30.77
C ARG A 429 -1.33 -6.87 31.90
N ASP A 430 -0.10 -7.21 31.56
CA ASP A 430 0.96 -7.49 32.54
C ASP A 430 1.43 -6.21 33.26
N ALA A 431 1.33 -5.06 32.61
CA ALA A 431 1.72 -3.75 33.14
C ALA A 431 0.59 -3.00 33.87
N ALA A 432 -0.55 -3.65 34.13
CA ALA A 432 -1.71 -3.04 34.80
C ALA A 432 -1.28 -2.25 36.06
N GLY A 433 -1.33 -0.92 35.96
CA GLY A 433 -0.90 0.02 37.01
C GLY A 433 0.25 0.98 36.66
N LYS A 434 0.88 0.86 35.47
CA LYS A 434 1.85 1.85 34.96
C LYS A 434 1.37 2.41 33.62
N GLU A 435 1.24 3.72 33.50
CA GLU A 435 0.84 4.37 32.24
C GLU A 435 1.86 4.06 31.12
N PRO A 436 1.42 3.45 30.01
CA PRO A 436 2.25 3.32 28.83
C PRO A 436 2.36 4.69 28.15
N ARG A 437 3.58 5.24 28.08
CA ARG A 437 3.81 6.60 27.54
C ARG A 437 3.81 6.72 26.01
N ILE A 438 3.83 5.63 25.23
CA ILE A 438 4.20 5.70 23.79
C ILE A 438 3.31 4.85 22.85
N CYS A 439 2.76 3.72 23.29
CA CYS A 439 1.92 2.87 22.43
C CYS A 439 0.62 2.48 23.14
N SER A 440 -0.51 2.70 22.47
CA SER A 440 -1.81 2.18 22.88
C SER A 440 -2.24 1.06 21.93
N VAL A 441 -3.02 0.12 22.46
CA VAL A 441 -3.69 -0.88 21.62
C VAL A 441 -5.08 -0.31 21.41
N SER A 442 -5.44 0.01 20.17
CA SER A 442 -6.83 0.24 19.86
C SER A 442 -7.50 -1.12 19.69
N GLY A 443 -7.94 -1.67 20.83
CA GLY A 443 -8.83 -2.82 20.88
C GLY A 443 -10.29 -2.40 21.04
N GLU A 444 -10.55 -1.09 21.09
CA GLU A 444 -11.91 -0.59 21.01
C GLU A 444 -12.43 -0.95 19.62
N VAL A 445 -13.53 -1.69 19.59
CA VAL A 445 -14.34 -1.78 18.38
C VAL A 445 -14.64 -0.34 18.01
N PHE A 446 -14.03 0.17 16.93
CA PHE A 446 -14.47 1.42 16.34
C PHE A 446 -15.87 1.17 15.83
N LYS A 447 -16.85 1.48 16.68
CA LYS A 447 -18.26 1.46 16.34
C LYS A 447 -18.58 2.85 15.84
N MET A 448 -18.81 2.98 14.53
CA MET A 448 -19.58 4.11 14.04
C MET A 448 -21.05 3.79 14.35
N VAL A 449 -21.48 4.19 15.56
CA VAL A 449 -22.84 3.96 16.06
C VAL A 449 -23.79 4.98 15.40
N PRO A 450 -24.90 4.53 14.79
CA PRO A 450 -25.92 5.43 14.26
C PRO A 450 -26.36 6.47 15.30
N GLY A 451 -26.23 7.76 14.97
CA GLY A 451 -26.68 8.90 15.79
C GLY A 451 -25.61 9.62 16.64
N ILE A 452 -24.40 9.08 16.77
CA ILE A 452 -23.26 9.77 17.43
C ILE A 452 -22.11 10.01 16.44
N SER A 453 -21.97 9.16 15.41
CA SER A 453 -20.99 9.27 14.32
C SER A 453 -21.65 9.72 13.01
N LEU A 454 -21.61 11.03 12.72
CA LEU A 454 -21.94 11.74 11.47
C LEU A 454 -23.22 11.40 10.67
N GLY A 455 -24.00 10.37 11.04
CA GLY A 455 -25.20 9.94 10.31
C GLY A 455 -24.93 9.56 8.85
N ILE A 456 -23.77 8.99 8.54
CA ILE A 456 -23.34 8.69 7.15
C ILE A 456 -24.01 7.43 6.62
N PHE A 457 -24.08 6.38 7.45
CA PHE A 457 -24.55 5.05 7.06
C PHE A 457 -25.89 4.71 7.72
N ASP A 458 -26.74 3.97 7.01
CA ASP A 458 -28.06 3.52 7.48
C ASP A 458 -27.96 2.29 8.39
N GLU A 459 -26.84 1.56 8.31
CA GLU A 459 -26.53 0.39 9.13
C GLU A 459 -25.37 0.63 10.10
N GLU A 460 -25.28 -0.18 11.17
CA GLU A 460 -24.14 -0.14 12.10
C GLU A 460 -22.87 -0.59 11.37
N VAL A 461 -21.91 0.32 11.24
CA VAL A 461 -20.59 0.02 10.68
C VAL A 461 -19.61 -0.16 11.83
N SER A 462 -19.21 -1.41 12.08
CA SER A 462 -18.19 -1.74 13.06
C SER A 462 -16.89 -2.17 12.38
N SER A 463 -15.76 -1.89 13.04
CA SER A 463 -14.46 -2.44 12.70
C SER A 463 -13.97 -3.36 13.82
N HIS A 464 -13.61 -4.60 13.48
CA HIS A 464 -13.03 -5.56 14.43
C HIS A 464 -11.53 -5.79 14.23
N MET A 465 -10.94 -5.16 13.20
CA MET A 465 -9.51 -5.24 12.98
C MET A 465 -8.79 -4.32 13.99
N GLY A 466 -8.09 -4.93 14.93
CA GLY A 466 -7.29 -4.21 15.93
C GLY A 466 -6.00 -3.65 15.32
N CYS A 467 -5.55 -2.52 15.86
CA CYS A 467 -4.27 -1.93 15.48
C CYS A 467 -3.50 -1.45 16.72
N VAL A 468 -2.18 -1.33 16.57
CA VAL A 468 -1.34 -0.62 17.52
C VAL A 468 -1.19 0.81 17.03
N VAL A 469 -1.45 1.75 17.92
CA VAL A 469 -1.28 3.18 17.66
C VAL A 469 -0.02 3.65 18.37
N ALA A 470 0.88 4.27 17.61
CA ALA A 470 2.05 4.95 18.13
C ALA A 470 1.98 6.42 17.72
N ASP A 471 1.88 7.29 18.73
CA ASP A 471 1.87 8.74 18.53
C ASP A 471 3.28 9.29 18.77
N PHE A 472 3.70 10.19 17.90
CA PHE A 472 5.02 10.81 17.91
C PHE A 472 4.86 12.32 17.98
N GLU A 473 5.73 12.96 18.76
CA GLU A 473 5.86 14.41 18.81
C GLU A 473 7.26 14.79 18.35
N PHE A 474 7.33 15.60 17.32
CA PHE A 474 8.56 16.14 16.76
C PHE A 474 8.66 17.64 17.11
N PRO A 475 9.88 18.16 17.28
CA PRO A 475 10.10 19.57 17.59
C PRO A 475 9.96 20.43 16.31
N THR A 476 8.75 20.51 15.76
CA THR A 476 8.41 21.43 14.66
C THR A 476 7.27 22.35 15.08
N GLU A 477 7.43 23.65 14.83
CA GLU A 477 6.47 24.68 15.24
C GLU A 477 5.16 24.60 14.43
N ASN A 478 5.26 24.21 13.15
CA ASN A 478 4.15 24.33 12.20
C ASN A 478 3.43 23.01 11.88
N GLY A 479 3.78 21.90 12.54
CA GLY A 479 3.21 20.60 12.18
C GLY A 479 3.79 20.01 10.90
N TYR A 480 3.08 19.02 10.38
CA TYR A 480 3.31 18.42 9.07
C TYR A 480 1.99 18.42 8.30
N ASN A 481 2.05 18.71 7.00
CA ASN A 481 0.92 18.66 6.07
C ASN A 481 0.68 17.22 5.59
N GLY A 482 1.74 16.40 5.60
CA GLY A 482 1.71 15.01 5.18
C GLY A 482 2.77 14.16 5.86
N VAL A 483 2.55 12.85 5.89
CA VAL A 483 3.55 11.88 6.33
C VAL A 483 3.61 10.75 5.31
N LEU A 484 4.80 10.52 4.77
CA LEU A 484 5.10 9.41 3.90
C LEU A 484 5.87 8.35 4.70
N LEU A 485 5.67 7.10 4.34
CA LEU A 485 6.26 5.96 5.02
C LEU A 485 6.87 5.01 3.99
N ASP A 486 8.12 4.64 4.21
CA ASP A 486 8.83 3.59 3.49
C ASP A 486 9.44 2.59 4.49
N GLU A 487 10.07 1.53 3.98
CA GLU A 487 10.64 0.45 4.79
C GLU A 487 11.63 0.96 5.84
N ASN A 488 12.47 1.90 5.43
CA ASN A 488 13.57 2.45 6.24
C ASN A 488 13.37 3.93 6.56
N TRP A 489 12.30 4.56 6.08
CA TRP A 489 12.15 6.01 6.13
C TRP A 489 10.76 6.41 6.60
N ILE A 490 10.72 7.44 7.44
CA ILE A 490 9.51 8.26 7.63
C ILE A 490 9.85 9.63 7.04
N VAL A 491 8.94 10.24 6.30
CA VAL A 491 9.14 11.56 5.71
C VAL A 491 7.97 12.45 6.11
N GLY A 492 8.26 13.53 6.81
CA GLY A 492 7.29 14.54 7.22
C GLY A 492 7.32 15.66 6.23
N VAL A 493 6.20 15.89 5.54
CA VAL A 493 6.06 16.95 4.55
C VAL A 493 5.53 18.20 5.23
N LYS A 494 6.19 19.34 5.00
CA LYS A 494 5.76 20.66 5.45
C LYS A 494 5.58 21.54 4.22
N GLU A 495 4.43 22.19 4.12
CA GLU A 495 4.12 23.16 3.10
C GLU A 495 3.97 24.52 3.79
N SER A 496 4.70 25.50 3.28
CA SER A 496 4.60 26.87 3.77
C SER A 496 3.60 27.65 2.91
N ASP A 497 2.50 28.07 3.53
CA ASP A 497 1.46 28.88 2.89
C ASP A 497 1.99 30.24 2.37
N LEU A 498 3.10 30.74 2.92
CA LEU A 498 3.60 32.09 2.66
C LEU A 498 4.47 32.19 1.40
N ASP A 499 5.26 31.16 1.11
CA ASP A 499 6.25 31.17 0.01
C ASP A 499 6.10 29.97 -0.93
N GLY A 500 5.16 29.06 -0.67
CA GLY A 500 4.94 27.85 -1.45
C GLY A 500 6.12 26.89 -1.39
N LYS A 501 6.97 27.00 -0.37
CA LYS A 501 8.07 26.06 -0.18
C LYS A 501 7.56 24.77 0.42
N VAL A 502 8.00 23.67 -0.17
CA VAL A 502 7.85 22.35 0.42
C VAL A 502 9.16 21.98 1.06
N SER A 503 9.10 21.61 2.34
CA SER A 503 10.23 21.05 3.06
C SER A 503 9.92 19.68 3.63
N PHE A 504 10.92 18.81 3.61
CA PHE A 504 10.78 17.44 4.09
C PHE A 504 11.67 17.21 5.29
N ASP A 505 11.12 16.73 6.40
CA ASP A 505 11.93 16.14 7.47
C ASP A 505 12.02 14.63 7.24
N VAL A 506 13.23 14.12 7.06
CA VAL A 506 13.46 12.68 6.79
C VAL A 506 14.05 12.01 8.02
N TRP A 507 13.43 10.93 8.49
CA TRP A 507 13.93 10.06 9.55
C TRP A 507 14.32 8.70 9.01
N HIS A 508 15.54 8.27 9.35
CA HIS A 508 16.00 6.91 9.07
C HIS A 508 15.63 5.97 10.22
N LEU A 509 15.09 4.80 9.88
CA LEU A 509 14.70 3.73 10.78
C LEU A 509 15.84 2.70 10.93
N GLU A 510 17.06 3.16 11.24
CA GLU A 510 18.19 2.30 11.62
C GLU A 510 18.86 2.71 12.91
#